data_AF-A0A2V6QD31-F1
#
_entry.id   AF-A0A2V6QD31-F1
#
_cell.length_a   1.000
_cell.length_b   1.000
_cell.length_c   1.000
_cell.angle_alpha   90.00
_cell.angle_beta   90.00
_cell.angle_gamma   90.00
#
_symmetry.space_group_name_H-M   'P 1'
#
loop_
_entity.id
_entity.type
_entity.pdbx_description
1 polymer ?
#
loop_
_entity_poly.entity_id
_entity_poly.type
_entity_poly.pdbx_seq_one_letter_code
_entity_poly.pdbx_strand_id
1 'polypeptide(L)'
;MDPDGRQVLAGRRRLLLVRGPCRRHAQGRRHLGLARGGRGDADQASGRPRGGRGGPRGHRPAREAQGFRRPQGAGARRHGPRRRAEGLREGQDRALQISALGRVRRRAAEDGHRQDPALQAARLITWNRVDGLLAAAVAVAAAVVAFSLLWEIGAPPVAPVALAPLVGAGVGWVLLRRSLRRRRVAAREFPEPWRRALERYVRYYMVLSPEDRARFERDVAVFIDDAEITGVNTTVTDDVRVLVASSAVMLVFGRPSWEYSDLPEILIYPKPFDEDFRCTSHPEFAGMVVPRNALVLSRPALVSSFRREEPFHVGLHEFAHVVDFEDGQFDGVPRGLGLPARRRWQRLIERELVRARRGESALDEYARTNEVELFAVAVESFFKDPRRLRARHGELYDALREYLNQDPAGRP
;
A
#
# COMPACT_ATOMS: atom_id res chain seq x y z
N MET A 1 -34.28 -19.30 22.26
CA MET A 1 -33.86 -18.58 23.49
C MET A 1 -32.56 -19.21 23.97
N ASP A 2 -31.40 -18.58 23.86
CA ASP A 2 -31.06 -17.56 22.84
C ASP A 2 -30.81 -18.28 21.49
N PRO A 3 -31.26 -17.75 20.35
CA PRO A 3 -32.26 -18.44 19.54
C PRO A 3 -31.71 -18.98 18.23
N ASP A 4 -30.49 -19.51 18.22
CA ASP A 4 -29.94 -20.23 17.06
C ASP A 4 -28.94 -21.29 17.51
N GLY A 5 -29.45 -22.40 18.06
CA GLY A 5 -28.68 -23.58 18.43
C GLY A 5 -27.91 -24.18 17.25
N ARG A 6 -26.75 -23.62 16.94
CA ARG A 6 -25.75 -24.18 16.02
C ARG A 6 -24.43 -24.33 16.76
N GLN A 7 -24.09 -25.58 17.01
CA GLN A 7 -22.77 -26.00 17.45
C GLN A 7 -21.72 -25.58 16.42
N VAL A 8 -20.83 -24.66 16.79
CA VAL A 8 -19.59 -24.43 16.05
C VAL A 8 -18.69 -25.64 16.29
N LEU A 9 -18.54 -26.47 15.26
CA LEU A 9 -17.64 -27.63 15.25
C LEU A 9 -16.20 -27.17 15.54
N ALA A 10 -15.66 -27.63 16.67
CA ALA A 10 -14.27 -27.47 17.04
C ALA A 10 -13.37 -28.36 16.15
N GLY A 11 -12.97 -27.83 15.00
CA GLY A 11 -12.01 -28.47 14.10
C GLY A 11 -10.58 -28.00 14.38
N ARG A 12 -9.82 -28.78 15.14
CA ARG A 12 -8.35 -28.65 15.26
C ARG A 12 -7.70 -28.64 13.87
N ARG A 13 -7.15 -27.52 13.42
CA ARG A 13 -6.09 -27.50 12.40
C ARG A 13 -4.93 -26.64 12.89
N ARG A 14 -3.75 -27.27 12.89
CA ARG A 14 -2.49 -26.75 13.42
C ARG A 14 -2.16 -25.41 12.77
N LEU A 15 -1.92 -24.41 13.62
CA LEU A 15 -1.25 -23.17 13.28
C LEU A 15 0.15 -23.51 12.74
N LEU A 16 0.31 -23.44 11.43
CA LEU A 16 1.63 -23.37 10.80
C LEU A 16 2.12 -21.93 10.99
N LEU A 17 2.98 -21.75 11.98
CA LEU A 17 3.80 -20.56 12.17
C LEU A 17 4.68 -20.36 10.92
N VAL A 18 4.23 -19.49 10.03
CA VAL A 18 5.02 -18.97 8.90
C VAL A 18 4.91 -17.44 8.95
N ARG A 19 6.08 -16.79 9.06
CA ARG A 19 6.37 -15.34 9.08
C ARG A 19 5.17 -14.37 9.04
N GLY A 20 4.76 -13.94 10.24
CA GLY A 20 4.12 -12.67 10.63
C GLY A 20 3.02 -12.04 9.75
N PRO A 21 1.80 -11.77 10.27
CA PRO A 21 0.83 -10.94 9.56
C PRO A 21 1.35 -9.49 9.38
N CYS A 22 1.08 -8.87 8.23
CA CYS A 22 1.28 -7.44 7.99
C CYS A 22 0.18 -6.67 8.71
N ARG A 23 0.53 -5.58 9.37
CA ARG A 23 -0.24 -5.03 10.51
C ARG A 23 -0.39 -3.53 10.32
N ARG A 24 -1.45 -2.92 10.84
CA ARG A 24 -1.49 -1.45 10.99
C ARG A 24 -1.92 -1.04 12.37
N HIS A 25 -1.04 -0.36 13.11
CA HIS A 25 -1.34 -0.06 14.50
C HIS A 25 -2.41 1.04 14.71
N ALA A 26 -3.28 0.87 15.70
CA ALA A 26 -4.23 1.90 16.15
C ALA A 26 -3.51 2.97 17.00
N GLN A 27 -2.58 3.73 16.43
CA GLN A 27 -1.86 4.75 17.21
C GLN A 27 -2.69 6.03 17.37
N GLY A 28 -3.35 6.13 18.53
CA GLY A 28 -3.64 7.41 19.18
C GLY A 28 -2.39 7.92 19.91
N ARG A 29 -1.96 9.14 19.58
CA ARG A 29 -1.03 10.02 20.33
C ARG A 29 -0.20 9.36 21.44
N ARG A 30 0.98 8.84 21.12
CA ARG A 30 2.06 8.69 22.11
C ARG A 30 2.97 9.92 22.04
N HIS A 31 2.70 10.91 22.88
CA HIS A 31 3.73 11.87 23.26
C HIS A 31 4.75 11.15 24.13
N LEU A 32 5.82 10.64 23.52
CA LEU A 32 7.03 10.30 24.27
C LEU A 32 7.74 11.62 24.56
N GLY A 33 7.56 12.10 25.80
CA GLY A 33 8.22 13.28 26.32
C GLY A 33 9.74 13.13 26.22
N LEU A 34 10.36 14.00 25.43
CA LEU A 34 11.79 14.22 25.46
C LEU A 34 12.14 14.81 26.83
N ALA A 35 12.84 14.04 27.66
CA ALA A 35 13.48 14.54 28.86
C ALA A 35 14.58 15.55 28.45
N ARG A 36 14.26 16.84 28.52
CA ARG A 36 15.26 17.91 28.46
C ARG A 36 15.96 17.98 29.82
N GLY A 37 17.21 17.54 29.84
CA GLY A 37 18.13 17.89 30.92
C GLY A 37 18.44 19.38 30.90
N GLY A 38 18.19 20.05 32.02
CA GLY A 38 18.59 21.42 32.28
C GLY A 38 19.08 21.54 33.71
N ARG A 39 20.39 21.76 33.88
CA ARG A 39 20.99 22.29 35.12
C ARG A 39 20.70 23.80 35.18
N GLY A 40 20.35 24.30 36.35
CA GLY A 40 20.20 25.73 36.63
C GLY A 40 19.92 25.96 38.11
N ASP A 41 20.75 26.80 38.73
CA ASP A 41 21.05 26.90 40.17
C ASP A 41 19.96 27.42 41.13
N ALA A 42 20.22 27.09 42.40
CA ALA A 42 19.94 27.73 43.68
C ALA A 42 19.10 29.04 43.75
N ASP A 43 18.14 29.10 44.67
CA ASP A 43 18.33 29.80 45.96
C ASP A 43 17.14 29.67 46.93
N GLN A 44 17.47 29.91 48.21
CA GLN A 44 16.63 30.21 49.38
C GLN A 44 16.21 29.09 50.35
N ALA A 45 16.63 29.34 51.59
CA ALA A 45 16.44 28.55 52.80
C ALA A 45 15.31 29.11 53.66
N SER A 46 14.71 28.26 54.50
CA SER A 46 14.64 28.43 55.97
C SER A 46 13.70 27.38 56.59
N GLY A 47 14.07 26.85 57.77
CA GLY A 47 13.16 26.01 58.56
C GLY A 47 13.80 24.80 59.25
N ARG A 48 14.60 25.06 60.30
CA ARG A 48 15.02 24.11 61.35
C ARG A 48 13.87 23.95 62.38
N PRO A 49 13.92 23.08 63.44
CA PRO A 49 14.98 22.13 63.85
C PRO A 49 14.53 20.79 64.53
N ARG A 50 15.55 20.00 64.90
CA ARG A 50 15.73 19.11 66.08
C ARG A 50 15.53 17.59 65.90
N GLY A 51 16.60 16.86 66.25
CA GLY A 51 16.51 15.64 67.04
C GLY A 51 17.58 14.58 66.76
N GLY A 52 18.39 14.22 67.76
CA GLY A 52 18.87 12.84 67.94
C GLY A 52 20.37 12.56 67.76
N ARG A 53 21.00 12.06 68.83
CA ARG A 53 22.41 11.67 69.01
C ARG A 53 22.74 10.31 68.38
N GLY A 54 24.04 10.03 68.13
CA GLY A 54 24.55 8.65 68.26
C GLY A 54 25.78 8.22 67.44
N GLY A 55 26.98 8.51 67.95
CA GLY A 55 28.11 7.54 68.06
C GLY A 55 28.92 7.08 66.82
N PRO A 56 30.19 6.63 67.02
CA PRO A 56 31.25 6.69 65.99
C PRO A 56 31.80 5.31 65.54
N ARG A 57 32.51 5.30 64.40
CA ARG A 57 33.58 4.35 63.93
C ARG A 57 33.80 4.72 62.44
N GLY A 58 34.98 4.87 61.86
CA GLY A 58 36.30 4.27 62.08
C GLY A 58 36.81 3.81 60.69
N HIS A 59 38.07 4.11 60.37
CA HIS A 59 38.89 3.64 59.23
C HIS A 59 39.12 4.56 58.01
N ARG A 60 40.29 5.23 58.05
CA ARG A 60 41.30 5.26 56.97
C ARG A 60 42.21 4.01 57.13
N PRO A 61 42.93 3.51 56.11
CA PRO A 61 44.11 4.12 55.43
C PRO A 61 43.94 4.13 53.88
N ALA A 62 44.65 4.85 53.00
CA ALA A 62 45.96 5.51 52.87
C ALA A 62 46.78 4.90 51.71
N ARG A 63 47.21 5.78 50.78
CA ARG A 63 48.41 5.75 49.90
C ARG A 63 48.46 4.61 48.86
N GLU A 64 48.98 4.77 47.64
CA GLU A 64 50.12 5.54 47.09
C GLU A 64 49.74 6.07 45.69
N ALA A 65 50.05 7.29 45.23
CA ALA A 65 51.30 8.04 45.13
C ALA A 65 52.28 7.49 44.08
N GLN A 66 52.27 8.11 42.89
CA GLN A 66 53.40 8.66 42.10
C GLN A 66 52.82 9.01 40.71
N GLY A 67 52.79 10.28 40.25
CA GLY A 67 53.93 11.16 39.96
C GLY A 67 54.41 10.85 38.54
N PHE A 68 54.69 11.76 37.60
CA PHE A 68 54.85 13.21 37.61
C PHE A 68 55.07 13.65 36.14
N ARG A 69 54.80 14.94 35.82
CA ARG A 69 55.40 15.79 34.75
C ARG A 69 55.00 15.66 33.25
N ARG A 70 54.29 16.73 32.81
CA ARG A 70 54.40 17.48 31.52
C ARG A 70 55.86 18.01 31.28
N PRO A 71 56.26 18.76 30.20
CA PRO A 71 55.48 19.59 29.24
C PRO A 71 56.03 19.84 27.79
N GLN A 72 55.21 20.55 26.98
CA GLN A 72 55.50 21.65 26.02
C GLN A 72 56.32 21.51 24.70
N GLY A 73 55.86 22.27 23.69
CA GLY A 73 56.57 22.82 22.52
C GLY A 73 55.57 23.00 21.34
N ALA A 74 55.11 24.15 20.83
CA ALA A 74 55.60 25.52 20.53
C ALA A 74 56.33 25.68 19.17
N GLY A 75 55.85 26.61 18.33
CA GLY A 75 56.54 27.20 17.16
C GLY A 75 55.69 27.24 15.87
N ALA A 76 54.96 28.30 15.50
CA ALA A 76 55.33 29.66 15.03
C ALA A 76 55.50 29.77 13.49
N ARG A 77 54.58 30.50 12.79
CA ARG A 77 54.76 31.81 12.08
C ARG A 77 55.39 31.69 10.66
N ARG A 78 55.16 32.54 9.63
CA ARG A 78 54.29 33.68 9.26
C ARG A 78 54.58 34.04 7.77
N HIS A 79 53.59 34.62 7.07
CA HIS A 79 53.61 35.64 5.97
C HIS A 79 54.72 35.64 4.89
N GLY A 80 54.46 35.54 3.57
CA GLY A 80 53.85 36.55 2.64
C GLY A 80 54.95 37.24 1.79
N PRO A 81 54.72 38.11 0.78
CA PRO A 81 53.64 38.29 -0.21
C PRO A 81 54.09 38.61 -1.69
N ARG A 82 53.11 38.62 -2.64
CA ARG A 82 52.88 39.49 -3.86
C ARG A 82 54.01 39.86 -4.88
N ARG A 83 53.72 39.67 -6.19
CA ARG A 83 53.52 40.65 -7.33
C ARG A 83 53.72 39.93 -8.70
N ARG A 84 52.77 39.99 -9.68
CA ARG A 84 52.67 40.85 -10.93
C ARG A 84 53.92 40.77 -11.84
N ALA A 85 53.91 40.75 -13.18
CA ALA A 85 52.96 40.89 -14.32
C ALA A 85 53.72 40.40 -15.60
N GLU A 86 53.10 39.95 -16.71
CA GLU A 86 52.83 40.69 -17.99
C GLU A 86 53.47 40.02 -19.25
N GLY A 87 52.83 40.14 -20.43
CA GLY A 87 53.39 39.88 -21.79
C GLY A 87 52.59 38.88 -22.66
N LEU A 88 51.68 39.31 -23.57
CA LEU A 88 51.86 39.60 -25.03
C LEU A 88 52.10 38.33 -25.91
N ARG A 89 51.59 38.09 -27.14
CA ARG A 89 50.59 38.63 -28.11
C ARG A 89 50.58 37.63 -29.32
N GLU A 90 49.44 37.52 -30.05
CA GLU A 90 49.24 37.22 -31.51
C GLU A 90 49.97 36.03 -32.21
N GLY A 91 49.42 35.22 -33.13
CA GLY A 91 48.14 35.14 -33.85
C GLY A 91 48.18 34.05 -34.97
N GLN A 92 47.00 33.77 -35.56
CA GLN A 92 46.70 33.09 -36.86
C GLN A 92 47.05 31.59 -37.03
N ASP A 93 46.35 30.74 -37.80
CA ASP A 93 45.00 30.64 -38.38
C ASP A 93 44.90 29.24 -39.05
N ARG A 94 43.67 28.80 -39.40
CA ARG A 94 43.23 27.60 -40.16
C ARG A 94 42.88 26.36 -39.32
N ALA A 95 41.61 25.98 -39.16
CA ALA A 95 40.52 25.62 -40.09
C ALA A 95 40.32 24.10 -40.14
N LEU A 96 39.33 23.60 -39.39
CA LEU A 96 38.60 22.37 -39.70
C LEU A 96 37.11 22.64 -39.46
N GLN A 97 36.35 22.58 -40.55
CA GLN A 97 34.90 22.70 -40.63
C GLN A 97 34.21 21.51 -39.97
N ILE A 98 33.19 21.75 -39.12
CA ILE A 98 32.07 20.82 -38.94
C ILE A 98 30.77 21.65 -38.91
N SER A 99 29.85 21.24 -39.78
CA SER A 99 28.62 21.92 -40.19
C SER A 99 27.62 22.23 -39.08
N ALA A 100 27.02 23.42 -39.20
CA ALA A 100 25.85 23.86 -38.47
C ALA A 100 24.54 23.33 -39.11
N LEU A 101 23.89 22.40 -38.41
CA LEU A 101 22.46 22.07 -38.48
C LEU A 101 22.04 21.89 -37.03
N GLY A 102 21.00 22.48 -36.47
CA GLY A 102 19.96 23.37 -36.94
C GLY A 102 19.04 23.53 -35.72
N ARG A 103 18.86 24.78 -35.28
CA ARG A 103 17.81 25.29 -34.38
C ARG A 103 17.05 24.27 -33.52
N VAL A 104 17.35 24.31 -32.23
CA VAL A 104 16.53 23.82 -31.13
C VAL A 104 15.09 24.34 -31.30
N ARG A 105 14.18 23.49 -31.77
CA ARG A 105 12.74 23.69 -31.60
C ARG A 105 12.40 23.39 -30.15
N ARG A 106 12.02 24.43 -29.40
CA ARG A 106 11.19 24.29 -28.19
C ARG A 106 9.96 23.44 -28.59
N ARG A 107 9.89 22.19 -28.12
CA ARG A 107 8.63 21.46 -28.12
C ARG A 107 7.74 22.06 -27.04
N ALA A 108 6.55 22.47 -27.48
CA ALA A 108 5.45 22.88 -26.62
C ALA A 108 5.03 21.73 -25.71
N ALA A 109 4.48 22.09 -24.54
CA ALA A 109 3.87 21.17 -23.61
C ALA A 109 2.79 20.35 -24.34
N GLU A 110 2.94 19.03 -24.35
CA GLU A 110 1.85 18.12 -24.73
C GLU A 110 0.94 17.97 -23.51
N ASP A 111 -0.23 18.60 -23.61
CA ASP A 111 -1.34 18.44 -22.70
C ASP A 111 -1.77 16.96 -22.66
N GLY A 112 -1.55 16.33 -21.51
CA GLY A 112 -1.82 14.92 -21.23
C GLY A 112 -3.30 14.58 -21.07
N HIS A 113 -4.17 15.07 -21.95
CA HIS A 113 -5.58 14.75 -21.97
C HIS A 113 -6.08 14.46 -23.38
N ARG A 114 -6.02 13.17 -23.73
CA ARG A 114 -7.03 12.46 -24.53
C ARG A 114 -6.76 10.97 -24.43
N GLN A 115 -7.47 10.29 -23.52
CA GLN A 115 -7.76 8.88 -23.70
C GLN A 115 -9.21 8.79 -24.18
N ASP A 116 -9.39 8.29 -25.40
CA ASP A 116 -10.68 8.16 -26.07
C ASP A 116 -11.55 7.10 -25.34
N PRO A 117 -12.75 7.47 -24.84
CA PRO A 117 -13.68 6.54 -24.20
C PRO A 117 -14.05 5.33 -25.10
N ALA A 118 -14.02 5.50 -26.43
CA ALA A 118 -14.34 4.42 -27.37
C ALA A 118 -13.29 3.30 -27.38
N LEU A 119 -12.01 3.64 -27.16
CA LEU A 119 -10.93 2.65 -27.07
C LEU A 119 -10.97 1.82 -25.78
N GLN A 120 -11.62 2.31 -24.73
CA GLN A 120 -11.73 1.62 -23.43
C GLN A 120 -12.93 0.68 -23.36
N ALA A 121 -14.09 1.09 -23.90
CA ALA A 121 -15.19 0.17 -24.16
C ALA A 121 -14.72 -0.96 -25.09
N ALA A 122 -13.97 -0.63 -26.15
CA ALA A 122 -13.38 -1.63 -27.03
C ALA A 122 -12.39 -2.57 -26.32
N ARG A 123 -11.60 -2.10 -25.35
CA ARG A 123 -10.63 -2.95 -24.62
C ARG A 123 -11.27 -3.91 -23.63
N LEU A 124 -12.27 -3.46 -22.85
CA LEU A 124 -13.11 -4.34 -22.05
C LEU A 124 -13.83 -5.37 -22.93
N ILE A 125 -14.28 -5.00 -24.14
CA ILE A 125 -14.88 -5.92 -25.11
C ILE A 125 -13.86 -6.93 -25.67
N THR A 126 -12.62 -6.51 -25.95
CA THR A 126 -11.57 -7.42 -26.48
C THR A 126 -11.10 -8.44 -25.44
N TRP A 127 -10.89 -8.04 -24.18
CA TRP A 127 -10.51 -8.97 -23.12
C TRP A 127 -11.64 -9.96 -22.80
N ASN A 128 -12.88 -9.47 -22.80
CA ASN A 128 -14.08 -10.30 -22.70
C ASN A 128 -14.27 -11.30 -23.86
N ARG A 129 -13.70 -11.03 -25.04
CA ARG A 129 -13.62 -12.00 -26.14
C ARG A 129 -12.53 -13.04 -25.87
N VAL A 130 -11.39 -12.65 -25.33
CA VAL A 130 -10.29 -13.58 -25.00
C VAL A 130 -10.73 -14.56 -23.92
N ASP A 131 -11.38 -14.10 -22.85
CA ASP A 131 -11.94 -14.97 -21.81
C ASP A 131 -13.05 -15.89 -22.37
N GLY A 132 -13.87 -15.35 -23.28
CA GLY A 132 -14.90 -16.12 -23.97
C GLY A 132 -14.34 -17.22 -24.85
N LEU A 133 -13.29 -16.92 -25.63
CA LEU A 133 -12.60 -17.87 -26.50
C LEU A 133 -11.84 -18.92 -25.68
N LEU A 134 -11.17 -18.50 -24.60
CA LEU A 134 -10.47 -19.42 -23.70
C LEU A 134 -11.46 -20.36 -23.00
N ALA A 135 -12.56 -19.83 -22.48
CA ALA A 135 -13.61 -20.65 -21.87
C ALA A 135 -14.23 -21.63 -22.87
N ALA A 136 -14.48 -21.21 -24.11
CA ALA A 136 -14.96 -22.09 -25.17
C ALA A 136 -13.95 -23.18 -25.51
N ALA A 137 -12.66 -22.85 -25.65
CA ALA A 137 -11.61 -23.82 -25.91
C ALA A 137 -11.49 -24.86 -24.79
N VAL A 138 -11.52 -24.42 -23.53
CA VAL A 138 -11.46 -25.32 -22.35
C VAL A 138 -12.72 -26.18 -22.25
N ALA A 139 -13.90 -25.62 -22.55
CA ALA A 139 -15.16 -26.37 -22.58
C ALA A 139 -15.15 -27.47 -23.66
N VAL A 140 -14.64 -27.17 -24.86
CA VAL A 140 -14.48 -28.16 -25.94
C VAL A 140 -13.48 -29.24 -25.53
N ALA A 141 -12.32 -28.87 -24.98
CA ALA A 141 -11.34 -29.83 -24.50
C ALA A 141 -11.92 -30.75 -23.41
N ALA A 142 -12.67 -30.20 -22.45
CA ALA A 142 -13.34 -30.99 -21.41
C ALA A 142 -14.38 -31.96 -21.99
N ALA A 143 -15.15 -31.53 -22.99
CA ALA A 143 -16.08 -32.42 -23.70
C ALA A 143 -15.33 -33.56 -24.42
N VAL A 144 -14.24 -33.25 -25.15
CA VAL A 144 -13.43 -34.27 -25.85
C VAL A 144 -12.86 -35.28 -24.87
N VAL A 145 -12.29 -34.83 -23.74
CA VAL A 145 -11.76 -35.71 -22.69
C VAL A 145 -12.86 -36.60 -22.09
N ALA A 146 -14.03 -36.03 -21.77
CA ALA A 146 -15.16 -36.80 -21.26
C ALA A 146 -15.65 -37.84 -22.28
N PHE A 147 -15.70 -37.50 -23.57
CA PHE A 147 -16.04 -38.42 -24.64
C PHE A 147 -15.05 -39.59 -24.71
N SER A 148 -13.75 -39.31 -24.75
CA SER A 148 -12.70 -40.34 -24.81
C SER A 148 -12.73 -41.29 -23.61
N LEU A 149 -12.89 -40.75 -22.39
CA LEU A 149 -12.98 -41.56 -21.17
C LEU A 149 -14.20 -42.48 -21.19
N LEU A 150 -15.37 -41.97 -21.57
CA LEU A 150 -16.61 -42.77 -21.65
C LEU A 150 -16.49 -43.87 -22.73
N TRP A 151 -15.80 -43.59 -23.83
CA TRP A 151 -15.53 -44.57 -24.87
C TRP A 151 -14.61 -45.69 -24.39
N GLU A 152 -13.53 -45.34 -23.69
CA GLU A 152 -12.51 -46.28 -23.24
C GLU A 152 -13.01 -47.26 -22.17
N ILE A 153 -13.92 -46.83 -21.30
CA ILE A 153 -14.57 -47.70 -20.30
C ILE A 153 -15.69 -48.58 -20.89
N GLY A 154 -15.93 -48.53 -22.20
CA GLY A 154 -16.96 -49.33 -22.87
C GLY A 154 -18.39 -48.90 -22.56
N ALA A 155 -18.63 -47.61 -22.29
CA ALA A 155 -19.99 -47.10 -22.09
C ALA A 155 -20.84 -47.31 -23.38
N PRO A 156 -22.17 -47.43 -23.27
CA PRO A 156 -23.02 -47.57 -24.45
C PRO A 156 -22.84 -46.34 -25.38
N PRO A 157 -22.89 -46.51 -26.72
CA PRO A 157 -22.52 -45.44 -27.67
C PRO A 157 -23.31 -44.13 -27.52
N VAL A 158 -24.51 -44.20 -26.96
CA VAL A 158 -25.35 -43.03 -26.66
C VAL A 158 -24.78 -42.16 -25.53
N ALA A 159 -24.04 -42.74 -24.58
CA ALA A 159 -23.57 -42.04 -23.39
C ALA A 159 -22.47 -41.00 -23.68
N PRO A 160 -21.40 -41.29 -24.44
CA PRO A 160 -20.41 -40.27 -24.83
C PRO A 160 -21.04 -39.09 -25.58
N VAL A 161 -21.98 -39.36 -26.50
CA VAL A 161 -22.65 -38.32 -27.30
C VAL A 161 -23.56 -37.43 -26.44
N ALA A 162 -24.23 -38.00 -25.43
CA ALA A 162 -25.13 -37.26 -24.55
C ALA A 162 -24.40 -36.52 -23.42
N LEU A 163 -23.42 -37.16 -22.76
CA LEU A 163 -22.82 -36.64 -21.52
C LEU A 163 -21.63 -35.71 -21.77
N ALA A 164 -20.83 -35.94 -22.80
CA ALA A 164 -19.65 -35.11 -23.08
C ALA A 164 -20.00 -33.63 -23.36
N PRO A 165 -21.04 -33.31 -24.16
CA PRO A 165 -21.47 -31.91 -24.34
C PRO A 165 -21.98 -31.28 -23.05
N LEU A 166 -22.61 -32.04 -22.15
CA LEU A 166 -23.07 -31.54 -20.85
C LEU A 166 -21.88 -31.19 -19.94
N VAL A 167 -20.82 -32.00 -19.95
CA VAL A 167 -19.57 -31.70 -19.24
C VAL A 167 -18.94 -30.42 -19.80
N GLY A 168 -18.81 -30.33 -21.13
CA GLY A 168 -18.27 -29.12 -21.78
C GLY A 168 -19.11 -27.88 -21.46
N ALA A 169 -20.44 -27.97 -21.56
CA ALA A 169 -21.35 -26.89 -21.21
C ALA A 169 -21.26 -26.49 -19.73
N GLY A 170 -21.12 -27.47 -18.83
CA GLY A 170 -20.94 -27.24 -17.40
C GLY A 170 -19.63 -26.49 -17.10
N VAL A 171 -18.52 -26.92 -17.70
CA VAL A 171 -17.21 -26.24 -17.59
C VAL A 171 -17.28 -24.83 -18.17
N GLY A 172 -17.85 -24.68 -19.38
CA GLY A 172 -18.04 -23.39 -20.02
C GLY A 172 -18.89 -22.43 -19.17
N TRP A 173 -19.99 -22.92 -18.59
CA TRP A 173 -20.82 -22.15 -17.67
C TRP A 173 -20.05 -21.72 -16.42
N VAL A 174 -19.28 -22.62 -15.79
CA VAL A 174 -18.48 -22.29 -14.60
C VAL A 174 -17.43 -21.21 -14.88
N LEU A 175 -16.81 -21.22 -16.05
CA LEU A 175 -15.83 -20.21 -16.47
C LEU A 175 -16.50 -18.88 -16.83
N LEU A 176 -17.61 -18.92 -17.58
CA LEU A 176 -18.29 -17.71 -18.08
C LEU A 176 -19.20 -17.04 -17.06
N ARG A 177 -19.75 -17.78 -16.07
CA ARG A 177 -20.75 -17.24 -15.12
C ARG A 177 -20.24 -16.03 -14.36
N ARG A 178 -18.94 -15.97 -14.01
CA ARG A 178 -18.32 -14.83 -13.31
C ARG A 178 -18.34 -13.60 -14.20
N SER A 179 -17.80 -13.70 -15.42
CA SER A 179 -17.78 -12.59 -16.38
C SER A 179 -19.19 -12.13 -16.75
N LEU A 180 -20.14 -13.06 -16.93
CA LEU A 180 -21.55 -12.73 -17.20
C LEU A 180 -22.25 -12.08 -16.00
N ARG A 181 -21.94 -12.49 -14.76
CA ARG A 181 -22.45 -11.84 -13.54
C ARG A 181 -21.92 -10.41 -13.45
N ARG A 182 -20.61 -10.21 -13.60
CA ARG A 182 -19.98 -8.89 -13.60
C ARG A 182 -20.55 -7.96 -14.65
N ARG A 183 -20.78 -8.45 -15.88
CA ARG A 183 -21.44 -7.66 -16.94
C ARG A 183 -22.85 -7.23 -16.54
N ARG A 184 -23.62 -8.13 -15.94
CA ARG A 184 -24.97 -7.81 -15.45
C ARG A 184 -24.92 -6.75 -14.36
N VAL A 185 -23.97 -6.82 -13.45
CA VAL A 185 -23.79 -5.83 -12.38
C VAL A 185 -23.33 -4.48 -12.95
N ALA A 186 -22.34 -4.47 -13.83
CA ALA A 186 -21.84 -3.26 -14.47
C ALA A 186 -22.86 -2.55 -15.38
N ALA A 187 -23.87 -3.28 -15.86
CA ALA A 187 -24.96 -2.74 -16.67
C ALA A 187 -26.15 -2.24 -15.83
N ARG A 188 -26.21 -2.56 -14.53
CA ARG A 188 -27.26 -2.05 -13.64
C ARG A 188 -27.01 -0.58 -13.32
N GLU A 189 -28.09 0.14 -13.05
CA GLU A 189 -28.01 1.48 -12.49
C GLU A 189 -27.35 1.42 -11.10
N PHE A 190 -26.45 2.37 -10.85
CA PHE A 190 -25.75 2.47 -9.59
C PHE A 190 -26.70 2.95 -8.49
N PRO A 191 -26.86 2.22 -7.36
CA PRO A 191 -27.83 2.59 -6.33
C PRO A 191 -27.58 3.99 -5.75
N GLU A 192 -28.64 4.79 -5.63
CA GLU A 192 -28.51 6.15 -5.11
C GLU A 192 -27.97 6.28 -3.67
N PRO A 193 -28.30 5.37 -2.73
CA PRO A 193 -27.64 5.38 -1.42
C PRO A 193 -26.12 5.25 -1.52
N TRP A 194 -25.62 4.45 -2.47
CA TRP A 194 -24.19 4.26 -2.68
C TRP A 194 -23.54 5.50 -3.30
N ARG A 195 -24.23 6.16 -4.25
CA ARG A 195 -23.77 7.43 -4.83
C ARG A 195 -23.60 8.50 -3.75
N ARG A 196 -24.59 8.64 -2.87
CA ARG A 196 -24.51 9.57 -1.73
C ARG A 196 -23.34 9.24 -0.80
N ALA A 197 -23.03 7.97 -0.56
CA ALA A 197 -21.87 7.58 0.22
C ALA A 197 -20.55 7.98 -0.46
N LEU A 198 -20.42 7.77 -1.77
CA LEU A 198 -19.25 8.21 -2.55
C LEU A 198 -19.07 9.73 -2.49
N GLU A 199 -20.13 10.49 -2.72
CA GLU A 199 -20.12 11.96 -2.68
C GLU A 199 -19.79 12.52 -1.30
N ARG A 200 -20.26 11.84 -0.25
CA ARG A 200 -20.08 12.27 1.15
C ARG A 200 -18.66 12.02 1.66
N TYR A 201 -18.09 10.85 1.37
CA TYR A 201 -16.85 10.41 2.01
C TYR A 201 -15.65 10.39 1.05
N VAL A 202 -15.85 10.03 -0.22
CA VAL A 202 -14.74 9.66 -1.11
C VAL A 202 -14.31 10.87 -1.94
N ARG A 203 -13.42 11.70 -1.38
CA ARG A 203 -12.89 12.89 -2.08
C ARG A 203 -12.27 12.55 -3.44
N TYR A 204 -11.64 11.38 -3.56
CA TYR A 204 -11.09 10.88 -4.82
C TYR A 204 -12.15 10.86 -5.93
N TYR A 205 -13.37 10.41 -5.62
CA TYR A 205 -14.50 10.35 -6.56
C TYR A 205 -14.97 11.76 -6.96
N MET A 206 -14.96 12.72 -6.02
CA MET A 206 -15.41 14.09 -6.27
C MET A 206 -14.55 14.86 -7.27
N VAL A 207 -13.28 14.49 -7.44
CA VAL A 207 -12.37 15.15 -8.41
C VAL A 207 -12.30 14.45 -9.76
N LEU A 208 -13.04 13.35 -9.95
CA LEU A 208 -13.13 12.64 -11.23
C LEU A 208 -14.03 13.39 -12.23
N SER A 209 -13.75 13.23 -13.52
CA SER A 209 -14.65 13.67 -14.60
C SER A 209 -15.96 12.88 -14.56
N PRO A 210 -17.05 13.36 -15.19
CA PRO A 210 -18.30 12.61 -15.27
C PRO A 210 -18.13 11.19 -15.84
N GLU A 211 -17.29 11.02 -16.86
CA GLU A 211 -17.02 9.69 -17.43
C GLU A 211 -16.27 8.78 -16.45
N ASP A 212 -15.26 9.34 -15.77
CA ASP A 212 -14.47 8.61 -14.77
C ASP A 212 -15.32 8.27 -13.53
N ARG A 213 -16.26 9.13 -13.12
CA ARG A 213 -17.22 8.81 -12.04
C ARG A 213 -18.11 7.63 -12.42
N ALA A 214 -18.66 7.62 -13.63
CA ALA A 214 -19.47 6.51 -14.11
C ALA A 214 -18.64 5.20 -14.20
N ARG A 215 -17.35 5.28 -14.56
CA ARG A 215 -16.45 4.12 -14.49
C ARG A 215 -16.24 3.67 -13.04
N PHE A 216 -15.92 4.59 -12.14
CA PHE A 216 -15.65 4.30 -10.73
C PHE A 216 -16.86 3.63 -10.05
N GLU A 217 -18.07 4.10 -10.34
CA GLU A 217 -19.32 3.49 -9.85
C GLU A 217 -19.50 2.05 -10.33
N ARG A 218 -19.24 1.77 -11.61
CA ARG A 218 -19.28 0.40 -12.14
C ARG A 218 -18.25 -0.49 -11.46
N ASP A 219 -17.02 -0.01 -11.30
CA ASP A 219 -15.93 -0.77 -10.66
C ASP A 219 -16.24 -1.05 -9.19
N VAL A 220 -16.81 -0.08 -8.46
CA VAL A 220 -17.28 -0.24 -7.08
C VAL A 220 -18.41 -1.27 -7.00
N ALA A 221 -19.40 -1.20 -7.89
CA ALA A 221 -20.51 -2.16 -7.90
C ALA A 221 -20.03 -3.59 -8.19
N VAL A 222 -19.13 -3.75 -9.16
CA VAL A 222 -18.51 -5.05 -9.47
C VAL A 222 -17.69 -5.56 -8.29
N PHE A 223 -16.91 -4.70 -7.63
CA PHE A 223 -16.14 -5.10 -6.45
C PHE A 223 -17.06 -5.59 -5.32
N ILE A 224 -18.15 -4.86 -5.02
CA ILE A 224 -19.09 -5.25 -3.96
C ILE A 224 -19.78 -6.58 -4.28
N ASP A 225 -20.07 -6.88 -5.55
CA ASP A 225 -20.66 -8.16 -5.98
C ASP A 225 -19.68 -9.34 -5.85
N ASP A 226 -18.38 -9.09 -6.08
CA ASP A 226 -17.35 -10.12 -5.99
C ASP A 226 -16.80 -10.33 -4.58
N ALA A 227 -16.81 -9.30 -3.74
CA ALA A 227 -16.22 -9.35 -2.41
C ALA A 227 -17.19 -9.95 -1.37
N GLU A 228 -16.69 -10.89 -0.58
CA GLU A 228 -17.38 -11.37 0.62
C GLU A 228 -17.07 -10.44 1.79
N ILE A 229 -18.05 -9.61 2.20
CA ILE A 229 -17.88 -8.63 3.28
C ILE A 229 -18.75 -9.02 4.48
N THR A 230 -18.10 -9.52 5.54
CA THR A 230 -18.76 -10.06 6.73
C THR A 230 -18.53 -9.15 7.94
N GLY A 231 -19.60 -8.85 8.68
CA GLY A 231 -19.53 -8.10 9.93
C GLY A 231 -19.37 -9.02 11.12
N VAL A 232 -18.26 -8.89 11.86
CA VAL A 232 -18.04 -9.63 13.10
C VAL A 232 -18.55 -8.79 14.27
N ASN A 233 -19.68 -9.21 14.88
CA ASN A 233 -20.34 -8.46 15.95
C ASN A 233 -20.68 -7.00 15.58
N THR A 234 -20.94 -6.75 14.29
CA THR A 234 -21.28 -5.43 13.76
C THR A 234 -22.09 -5.57 12.48
N THR A 235 -22.98 -4.61 12.22
CA THR A 235 -23.72 -4.56 10.96
C THR A 235 -22.89 -3.90 9.87
N VAL A 236 -22.77 -4.56 8.71
CA VAL A 236 -22.14 -3.98 7.51
C VAL A 236 -23.19 -3.17 6.76
N THR A 237 -23.16 -1.85 6.91
CA THR A 237 -24.06 -0.94 6.17
C THR A 237 -23.56 -0.71 4.75
N ASP A 238 -24.44 -0.21 3.88
CA ASP A 238 -24.07 0.16 2.50
C ASP A 238 -22.89 1.13 2.44
N ASP A 239 -22.87 2.15 3.31
CA ASP A 239 -21.73 3.06 3.45
C ASP A 239 -20.42 2.28 3.67
N VAL A 240 -20.40 1.30 4.57
CA VAL A 240 -19.20 0.50 4.87
C VAL A 240 -18.77 -0.29 3.63
N ARG A 241 -19.70 -0.94 2.92
CA ARG A 241 -19.41 -1.68 1.69
C ARG A 241 -18.78 -0.78 0.63
N VAL A 242 -19.36 0.41 0.44
CA VAL A 242 -18.88 1.42 -0.50
C VAL A 242 -17.48 1.91 -0.12
N LEU A 243 -17.20 2.14 1.17
CA LEU A 243 -15.88 2.59 1.62
C LEU A 243 -14.80 1.50 1.47
N VAL A 244 -15.13 0.24 1.77
CA VAL A 244 -14.24 -0.90 1.49
C VAL A 244 -13.93 -0.95 -0.01
N ALA A 245 -14.97 -0.98 -0.84
CA ALA A 245 -14.84 -1.08 -2.29
C ALA A 245 -14.06 0.11 -2.88
N SER A 246 -14.34 1.33 -2.41
CA SER A 246 -13.63 2.54 -2.85
C SER A 246 -12.14 2.46 -2.53
N SER A 247 -11.76 1.91 -1.38
CA SER A 247 -10.34 1.74 -1.01
C SER A 247 -9.62 0.83 -2.01
N ALA A 248 -10.24 -0.29 -2.40
CA ALA A 248 -9.68 -1.21 -3.38
C ALA A 248 -9.66 -0.60 -4.79
N VAL A 249 -10.80 -0.08 -5.24
CA VAL A 249 -10.96 0.49 -6.59
C VAL A 249 -10.03 1.67 -6.81
N MET A 250 -9.86 2.57 -5.83
CA MET A 250 -8.91 3.69 -5.94
C MET A 250 -7.50 3.24 -6.30
N LEU A 251 -7.03 2.13 -5.71
CA LEU A 251 -5.68 1.61 -5.95
C LEU A 251 -5.50 1.16 -7.40
N VAL A 252 -6.52 0.56 -7.99
CA VAL A 252 -6.42 -0.13 -9.30
C VAL A 252 -7.08 0.66 -10.44
N PHE A 253 -7.72 1.80 -10.14
CA PHE A 253 -8.50 2.58 -11.10
C PHE A 253 -7.74 3.02 -12.35
N GLY A 254 -6.45 3.31 -12.23
CA GLY A 254 -5.59 3.64 -13.37
C GLY A 254 -5.27 2.44 -14.28
N ARG A 255 -5.61 1.22 -13.87
CA ARG A 255 -5.26 -0.05 -14.53
C ARG A 255 -6.53 -0.82 -14.89
N PRO A 256 -7.25 -0.42 -15.95
CA PRO A 256 -8.58 -0.97 -16.27
C PRO A 256 -8.59 -2.46 -16.66
N SER A 257 -7.44 -3.07 -16.95
CA SER A 257 -7.30 -4.51 -17.23
C SER A 257 -6.86 -5.31 -16.00
N TRP A 258 -6.65 -4.66 -14.86
CA TRP A 258 -6.20 -5.33 -13.65
C TRP A 258 -7.39 -5.72 -12.79
N GLU A 259 -7.36 -6.93 -12.25
CA GLU A 259 -8.43 -7.46 -11.42
C GLU A 259 -7.84 -8.21 -10.22
N TYR A 260 -8.49 -8.08 -9.06
CA TYR A 260 -8.17 -8.91 -7.91
C TYR A 260 -8.52 -10.37 -8.21
N SER A 261 -7.50 -11.20 -8.37
CA SER A 261 -7.67 -12.61 -8.74
C SER A 261 -8.16 -13.47 -7.58
N ASP A 262 -7.66 -13.18 -6.37
CA ASP A 262 -7.90 -13.92 -5.12
C ASP A 262 -8.22 -12.93 -3.99
N LEU A 263 -9.44 -12.38 -4.00
CA LEU A 263 -9.90 -11.48 -2.94
C LEU A 263 -10.11 -12.29 -1.64
N PRO A 264 -9.43 -11.95 -0.54
CA PRO A 264 -9.73 -12.56 0.75
C PRO A 264 -11.11 -12.12 1.25
N GLU A 265 -11.70 -12.90 2.17
CA GLU A 265 -12.91 -12.47 2.88
C GLU A 265 -12.61 -11.18 3.66
N ILE A 266 -13.49 -10.19 3.60
CA ILE A 266 -13.31 -8.90 4.26
C ILE A 266 -14.11 -8.89 5.55
N LEU A 267 -13.41 -8.94 6.68
CA LEU A 267 -14.01 -8.96 8.02
C LEU A 267 -14.06 -7.55 8.61
N ILE A 268 -15.26 -7.05 8.89
CA ILE A 268 -15.45 -5.75 9.52
C ILE A 268 -15.70 -5.92 11.01
N TYR A 269 -14.86 -5.31 11.84
CA TYR A 269 -14.97 -5.30 13.30
C TYR A 269 -15.54 -3.96 13.80
N PRO A 270 -16.27 -3.95 14.93
CA PRO A 270 -16.88 -2.74 15.48
C PRO A 270 -15.86 -1.75 16.03
N LYS A 271 -14.66 -2.22 16.40
CA LYS A 271 -13.58 -1.44 17.01
C LYS A 271 -12.22 -1.97 16.55
N PRO A 272 -11.14 -1.19 16.72
CA PRO A 272 -9.77 -1.70 16.63
C PRO A 272 -9.55 -2.92 17.57
N PHE A 273 -8.59 -3.78 17.24
CA PHE A 273 -8.42 -5.12 17.84
C PHE A 273 -6.94 -5.44 18.14
N ASP A 274 -6.66 -6.49 18.91
CA ASP A 274 -5.30 -7.00 19.18
C ASP A 274 -4.93 -8.21 18.29
N GLU A 275 -3.76 -8.83 18.52
CA GLU A 275 -3.29 -9.99 17.74
C GLU A 275 -4.24 -11.20 17.81
N ASP A 276 -5.02 -11.31 18.90
CA ASP A 276 -6.01 -12.36 19.13
C ASP A 276 -7.41 -11.98 18.59
N PHE A 277 -7.51 -10.91 17.79
CA PHE A 277 -8.76 -10.34 17.27
C PHE A 277 -9.75 -9.89 18.37
N ARG A 278 -9.26 -9.58 19.57
CA ARG A 278 -10.09 -9.08 20.66
C ARG A 278 -10.15 -7.55 20.61
N CYS A 279 -11.36 -7.01 20.71
CA CYS A 279 -11.56 -5.56 20.85
C CYS A 279 -11.31 -5.13 22.30
N THR A 280 -10.05 -4.89 22.65
CA THR A 280 -9.63 -4.48 24.00
C THR A 280 -9.61 -2.95 24.15
N SER A 281 -9.35 -2.47 25.37
CA SER A 281 -9.22 -1.03 25.66
C SER A 281 -7.90 -0.41 25.15
N HIS A 282 -6.89 -1.22 24.83
CA HIS A 282 -5.62 -0.82 24.24
C HIS A 282 -5.44 -1.55 22.91
N PRO A 283 -6.30 -1.27 21.93
CA PRO A 283 -6.26 -2.01 20.68
C PRO A 283 -4.95 -1.74 19.96
N GLU A 284 -4.36 -2.79 19.42
CA GLU A 284 -3.07 -2.68 18.77
C GLU A 284 -3.25 -2.41 17.28
N PHE A 285 -4.31 -2.87 16.62
CA PHE A 285 -4.47 -2.86 15.17
C PHE A 285 -5.79 -2.23 14.70
N ALA A 286 -5.70 -1.45 13.63
CA ALA A 286 -6.82 -0.88 12.89
C ALA A 286 -7.17 -1.70 11.64
N GLY A 287 -6.21 -2.47 11.11
CA GLY A 287 -6.35 -3.36 9.98
C GLY A 287 -5.29 -4.47 10.02
N MET A 288 -5.58 -5.58 9.33
CA MET A 288 -4.65 -6.72 9.20
C MET A 288 -5.01 -7.56 7.97
N VAL A 289 -4.00 -8.03 7.23
CA VAL A 289 -4.16 -9.10 6.23
C VAL A 289 -3.69 -10.43 6.83
N VAL A 290 -4.62 -11.38 6.93
CA VAL A 290 -4.33 -12.78 7.23
C VAL A 290 -4.12 -13.52 5.90
N PRO A 291 -2.90 -14.01 5.60
CA PRO A 291 -2.57 -14.55 4.28
C PRO A 291 -3.55 -15.64 3.83
N ARG A 292 -4.09 -15.49 2.61
CA ARG A 292 -5.05 -16.41 1.97
C ARG A 292 -6.35 -16.68 2.75
N ASN A 293 -6.67 -15.85 3.75
CA ASN A 293 -7.84 -16.10 4.60
C ASN A 293 -8.74 -14.87 4.66
N ALA A 294 -8.27 -13.78 5.25
CA ALA A 294 -9.13 -12.63 5.52
C ALA A 294 -8.36 -11.29 5.51
N LEU A 295 -9.03 -10.23 5.07
CA LEU A 295 -8.63 -8.85 5.29
C LEU A 295 -9.53 -8.28 6.39
N VAL A 296 -8.96 -7.94 7.53
CA VAL A 296 -9.69 -7.48 8.71
C VAL A 296 -9.59 -5.97 8.83
N LEU A 297 -10.72 -5.28 8.99
CA LEU A 297 -10.80 -3.83 9.14
C LEU A 297 -11.64 -3.44 10.35
N SER A 298 -11.15 -2.46 11.09
CA SER A 298 -11.96 -1.73 12.07
C SER A 298 -12.89 -0.75 11.36
N ARG A 299 -14.21 -0.87 11.55
CA ARG A 299 -15.21 0.05 11.00
C ARG A 299 -14.92 1.52 11.30
N PRO A 300 -14.69 1.96 12.56
CA PRO A 300 -14.42 3.37 12.84
C PRO A 300 -13.13 3.86 12.17
N ALA A 301 -12.10 3.01 12.06
CA ALA A 301 -10.85 3.38 11.39
C ALA A 301 -11.02 3.46 9.86
N LEU A 302 -11.82 2.57 9.27
CA LEU A 302 -12.17 2.64 7.86
C LEU A 302 -12.93 3.93 7.54
N VAL A 303 -13.98 4.24 8.32
CA VAL A 303 -14.77 5.46 8.11
C VAL A 303 -13.92 6.71 8.31
N SER A 304 -13.07 6.74 9.35
CA SER A 304 -12.21 7.89 9.60
C SER A 304 -11.18 8.11 8.48
N SER A 305 -10.65 7.03 7.88
CA SER A 305 -9.64 7.08 6.81
C SER A 305 -9.99 8.00 5.62
N PHE A 306 -11.29 8.20 5.37
CA PHE A 306 -11.79 9.07 4.30
C PHE A 306 -11.85 10.57 4.68
N ARG A 307 -11.65 10.90 5.96
CA ARG A 307 -11.58 12.29 6.44
C ARG A 307 -10.23 12.91 6.02
N ARG A 308 -10.23 14.23 5.82
CA ARG A 308 -9.03 14.94 5.36
C ARG A 308 -7.93 14.90 6.41
N GLU A 309 -8.29 15.09 7.68
CA GLU A 309 -7.40 15.26 8.82
C GLU A 309 -6.77 13.94 9.29
N GLU A 310 -7.34 12.79 8.91
CA GLU A 310 -6.73 11.52 9.28
C GLU A 310 -5.37 11.37 8.58
N PRO A 311 -4.30 11.06 9.35
CA PRO A 311 -2.94 10.97 8.82
C PRO A 311 -2.75 9.74 7.93
N PHE A 312 -3.72 8.83 7.95
CA PHE A 312 -3.58 7.51 7.37
C PHE A 312 -4.89 7.02 6.75
N HIS A 313 -4.80 5.99 5.90
CA HIS A 313 -5.93 5.36 5.26
C HIS A 313 -5.87 3.82 5.34
N VAL A 314 -6.59 3.21 6.28
CA VAL A 314 -6.45 1.78 6.59
C VAL A 314 -6.86 0.89 5.42
N GLY A 315 -7.93 1.23 4.71
CA GLY A 315 -8.35 0.48 3.53
C GLY A 315 -7.27 0.40 2.46
N LEU A 316 -6.73 1.56 2.00
CA LEU A 316 -5.63 1.61 1.05
C LEU A 316 -4.40 0.83 1.51
N HIS A 317 -4.07 0.90 2.81
CA HIS A 317 -2.94 0.17 3.38
C HIS A 317 -3.11 -1.35 3.26
N GLU A 318 -4.22 -1.90 3.76
CA GLU A 318 -4.46 -3.34 3.72
C GLU A 318 -4.63 -3.84 2.28
N PHE A 319 -5.26 -3.06 1.39
CA PHE A 319 -5.35 -3.44 -0.02
C PHE A 319 -4.00 -3.34 -0.74
N ALA A 320 -3.06 -2.49 -0.31
CA ALA A 320 -1.70 -2.51 -0.82
C ALA A 320 -1.01 -3.84 -0.48
N HIS A 321 -1.20 -4.37 0.74
CA HIS A 321 -0.72 -5.71 1.10
C HIS A 321 -1.37 -6.82 0.27
N VAL A 322 -2.66 -6.71 -0.05
CA VAL A 322 -3.31 -7.67 -0.98
C VAL A 322 -2.65 -7.65 -2.36
N VAL A 323 -2.33 -6.45 -2.88
CA VAL A 323 -1.64 -6.29 -4.17
C VAL A 323 -0.20 -6.82 -4.12
N ASP A 324 0.49 -6.65 -2.99
CA ASP A 324 1.83 -7.19 -2.74
C ASP A 324 1.80 -8.73 -2.75
N PHE A 325 0.83 -9.33 -2.05
CA PHE A 325 0.72 -10.77 -1.86
C PHE A 325 0.25 -11.58 -3.09
N GLU A 326 -0.08 -10.95 -4.22
CA GLU A 326 -0.63 -11.67 -5.37
C GLU A 326 0.31 -12.74 -5.95
N ASP A 327 1.62 -12.62 -5.78
CA ASP A 327 2.59 -13.63 -6.17
C ASP A 327 2.90 -14.66 -5.05
N GLY A 328 2.17 -14.55 -3.93
CA GLY A 328 2.31 -15.38 -2.75
C GLY A 328 3.39 -14.92 -1.77
N GLN A 329 4.00 -13.75 -1.97
CA GLN A 329 5.04 -13.20 -1.10
C GLN A 329 4.66 -11.80 -0.59
N PHE A 330 5.05 -11.49 0.64
CA PHE A 330 5.05 -10.12 1.14
C PHE A 330 6.50 -9.62 1.10
N ASP A 331 6.89 -8.98 0.00
CA ASP A 331 8.24 -8.43 -0.17
C ASP A 331 8.25 -6.92 -0.47
N GLY A 332 7.07 -6.27 -0.48
CA GLY A 332 6.92 -4.86 -0.81
C GLY A 332 7.16 -4.57 -2.29
N VAL A 333 7.17 -5.58 -3.16
CA VAL A 333 7.32 -5.47 -4.60
C VAL A 333 5.99 -5.78 -5.27
N PRO A 334 5.27 -4.75 -5.76
CA PRO A 334 4.00 -4.99 -6.40
C PRO A 334 4.12 -5.81 -7.69
N ARG A 335 3.13 -6.71 -7.90
CA ARG A 335 3.06 -7.59 -9.07
C ARG A 335 2.84 -6.84 -10.39
N GLY A 336 3.44 -7.37 -11.46
CA GLY A 336 3.28 -6.84 -12.82
C GLY A 336 4.46 -5.99 -13.30
N LEU A 337 5.46 -5.77 -12.44
CA LEU A 337 6.73 -5.19 -12.84
C LEU A 337 7.60 -6.24 -13.57
N GLY A 338 8.07 -5.91 -14.77
CA GLY A 338 9.09 -6.72 -15.44
C GLY A 338 10.41 -6.75 -14.64
N LEU A 339 11.26 -7.76 -14.87
CA LEU A 339 12.48 -7.98 -14.07
C LEU A 339 13.36 -6.72 -13.89
N PRO A 340 13.63 -5.89 -14.91
CA PRO A 340 14.40 -4.67 -14.73
C PRO A 340 13.71 -3.64 -13.83
N ALA A 341 12.39 -3.49 -13.95
CA ALA A 341 11.59 -2.59 -13.14
C ALA A 341 11.51 -3.06 -11.69
N ARG A 342 11.33 -4.36 -11.46
CA ARG A 342 11.39 -4.98 -10.11
C ARG A 342 12.71 -4.67 -9.41
N ARG A 343 13.85 -4.83 -10.10
CA ARG A 343 15.17 -4.51 -9.50
C ARG A 343 15.34 -3.03 -9.19
N ARG A 344 14.80 -2.13 -10.03
CA ARG A 344 14.82 -0.68 -9.75
C ARG A 344 13.98 -0.35 -8.53
N TRP A 345 12.79 -0.95 -8.45
CA TRP A 345 11.87 -0.81 -7.33
C TRP A 345 12.50 -1.26 -6.01
N GLN A 346 13.04 -2.48 -5.96
CA GLN A 346 13.70 -3.02 -4.75
C GLN A 346 14.78 -2.08 -4.23
N ARG A 347 15.69 -1.62 -5.10
CA ARG A 347 16.72 -0.66 -4.71
C ARG A 347 16.15 0.66 -4.22
N LEU A 348 15.03 1.12 -4.77
CA LEU A 348 14.37 2.36 -4.35
C LEU A 348 13.76 2.20 -2.95
N ILE A 349 13.01 1.13 -2.72
CA ILE A 349 12.41 0.80 -1.42
C ILE A 349 13.48 0.64 -0.34
N GLU A 350 14.58 -0.06 -0.62
CA GLU A 350 15.70 -0.21 0.31
C GLU A 350 16.29 1.16 0.72
N ARG A 351 16.51 2.06 -0.26
CA ARG A 351 17.00 3.42 0.02
C ARG A 351 16.02 4.22 0.86
N GLU A 352 14.74 4.16 0.52
CA GLU A 352 13.69 4.86 1.26
C GLU A 352 13.50 4.31 2.68
N LEU A 353 13.68 3.00 2.88
CA LEU A 353 13.63 2.37 4.20
C LEU A 353 14.80 2.84 5.09
N VAL A 354 15.99 2.98 4.52
CA VAL A 354 17.14 3.56 5.24
C VAL A 354 16.86 5.02 5.62
N ARG A 355 16.33 5.84 4.70
CA ARG A 355 15.93 7.23 4.99
C ARG A 355 14.85 7.29 6.07
N ALA A 356 13.86 6.40 6.01
CA ALA A 356 12.82 6.30 7.02
C ALA A 356 13.41 5.99 8.39
N ARG A 357 14.25 4.95 8.52
CA ARG A 357 14.85 4.51 9.79
C ARG A 357 15.77 5.56 10.41
N ARG A 358 16.38 6.44 9.61
CA ARG A 358 17.16 7.60 10.09
C ARG A 358 16.31 8.77 10.56
N GLY A 359 14.99 8.72 10.39
CA GLY A 359 14.09 9.83 10.67
C GLY A 359 14.12 10.94 9.62
N GLU A 360 14.67 10.67 8.43
CA GLU A 360 14.84 11.63 7.33
C GLU A 360 13.71 11.54 6.30
N SER A 361 12.73 10.65 6.51
CA SER A 361 11.57 10.48 5.64
C SER A 361 10.39 11.34 6.06
N ALA A 362 9.67 11.87 5.08
CA ALA A 362 8.38 12.52 5.29
C ALA A 362 7.20 11.53 5.42
N LEU A 363 7.41 10.23 5.14
CA LEU A 363 6.40 9.20 5.34
C LEU A 363 6.09 9.02 6.84
N ASP A 364 4.95 8.39 7.12
CA ASP A 364 4.61 8.00 8.48
C ASP A 364 5.72 7.13 9.10
N GLU A 365 5.91 7.23 10.43
CA GLU A 365 6.92 6.47 11.15
C GLU A 365 6.77 4.96 10.95
N TYR A 366 5.55 4.50 10.68
CA TYR A 366 5.27 3.10 10.42
C TYR A 366 6.00 2.54 9.18
N ALA A 367 6.39 3.40 8.23
CA ALA A 367 7.24 3.01 7.10
C ALA A 367 8.65 2.52 7.50
N ARG A 368 9.08 2.71 8.76
CA ARG A 368 10.39 2.26 9.26
C ARG A 368 10.46 0.76 9.51
N THR A 369 9.31 0.10 9.61
CA THR A 369 9.18 -1.29 10.05
C THR A 369 9.93 -2.22 9.10
N ASN A 370 9.47 -2.32 7.84
CA ASN A 370 10.06 -3.14 6.79
C ASN A 370 9.62 -2.62 5.41
N GLU A 371 10.09 -3.28 4.35
CA GLU A 371 9.82 -2.95 2.95
C GLU A 371 8.33 -3.01 2.59
N VAL A 372 7.62 -3.98 3.17
CA VAL A 372 6.18 -4.22 2.95
C VAL A 372 5.35 -3.07 3.53
N GLU A 373 5.65 -2.66 4.76
CA GLU A 373 5.01 -1.54 5.44
C GLU A 373 5.37 -0.21 4.77
N LEU A 374 6.61 -0.06 4.30
CA LEU A 374 7.01 1.13 3.55
C LEU A 374 6.20 1.27 2.25
N PHE A 375 5.99 0.18 1.51
CA PHE A 375 5.17 0.19 0.30
C PHE A 375 3.74 0.62 0.62
N ALA A 376 3.10 0.01 1.63
CA ALA A 376 1.73 0.33 1.99
C ALA A 376 1.57 1.80 2.46
N VAL A 377 2.48 2.31 3.31
CA VAL A 377 2.49 3.72 3.74
C VAL A 377 2.76 4.69 2.58
N ALA A 378 3.59 4.29 1.61
CA ALA A 378 3.83 5.08 0.42
C ALA A 378 2.57 5.18 -0.46
N VAL A 379 1.81 4.08 -0.62
CA VAL A 379 0.51 4.05 -1.29
C VAL A 379 -0.49 4.96 -0.57
N GLU A 380 -0.57 4.90 0.76
CA GLU A 380 -1.43 5.81 1.53
C GLU A 380 -1.08 7.28 1.23
N SER A 381 0.21 7.62 1.31
CA SER A 381 0.70 8.98 1.04
C SER A 381 0.43 9.42 -0.40
N PHE A 382 0.48 8.50 -1.36
CA PHE A 382 0.22 8.77 -2.77
C PHE A 382 -1.21 9.23 -3.03
N PHE A 383 -2.21 8.75 -2.27
CA PHE A 383 -3.59 9.22 -2.40
C PHE A 383 -3.95 10.33 -1.41
N LYS A 384 -3.39 10.32 -0.20
CA LYS A 384 -3.74 11.26 0.88
C LYS A 384 -3.00 12.58 0.81
N ASP A 385 -1.70 12.56 0.50
CA ASP A 385 -0.87 13.76 0.38
C ASP A 385 0.13 13.64 -0.79
N PRO A 386 -0.38 13.53 -2.04
CA PRO A 386 0.44 13.28 -3.21
C PRO A 386 1.47 14.38 -3.47
N ARG A 387 1.13 15.65 -3.19
CA ARG A 387 2.03 16.79 -3.42
C ARG A 387 3.21 16.76 -2.45
N ARG A 388 2.99 16.41 -1.17
CA ARG A 388 4.09 16.22 -0.20
C ARG A 388 4.95 15.02 -0.54
N LEU A 389 4.33 13.90 -0.97
CA LEU A 389 5.07 12.72 -1.42
C LEU A 389 5.98 13.08 -2.61
N ARG A 390 5.44 13.73 -3.64
CA ARG A 390 6.20 14.18 -4.82
C ARG A 390 7.35 15.14 -4.44
N ALA A 391 7.12 16.06 -3.52
CA ALA A 391 8.12 17.04 -3.11
C ALA A 391 9.26 16.46 -2.25
N ARG A 392 8.98 15.46 -1.42
CA ARG A 392 9.96 14.90 -0.45
C ARG A 392 10.58 13.58 -0.92
N HIS A 393 9.88 12.86 -1.78
CA HIS A 393 10.18 11.50 -2.24
C HIS A 393 9.84 11.35 -3.74
N GLY A 394 10.40 12.23 -4.57
CA GLY A 394 10.07 12.32 -6.00
C GLY A 394 10.25 11.01 -6.77
N GLU A 395 11.36 10.29 -6.59
CA GLU A 395 11.59 8.99 -7.23
C GLU A 395 10.53 7.95 -6.84
N LEU A 396 10.13 7.92 -5.57
CA LEU A 396 9.09 7.02 -5.06
C LEU A 396 7.71 7.40 -5.61
N TYR A 397 7.40 8.69 -5.68
CA TYR A 397 6.17 9.18 -6.29
C TYR A 397 6.07 8.78 -7.76
N ASP A 398 7.14 8.98 -8.53
CA ASP A 398 7.16 8.67 -9.97
C ASP A 398 7.05 7.15 -10.21
N ALA A 399 7.71 6.33 -9.38
CA ALA A 399 7.57 4.88 -9.44
C ALA A 399 6.14 4.41 -9.15
N LEU A 400 5.47 4.98 -8.13
CA LEU A 400 4.07 4.70 -7.83
C LEU A 400 3.12 5.20 -8.92
N ARG A 401 3.39 6.37 -9.49
CA ARG A 401 2.64 6.92 -10.62
C ARG A 401 2.71 6.01 -11.84
N GLU A 402 3.90 5.50 -12.17
CA GLU A 402 4.08 4.54 -13.27
C GLU A 402 3.35 3.23 -12.97
N TYR A 403 3.50 2.70 -11.75
CA TYR A 403 2.91 1.44 -11.35
C TYR A 403 1.37 1.48 -11.29
N LEU A 404 0.80 2.47 -10.61
CA LEU A 404 -0.65 2.64 -10.44
C LEU A 404 -1.33 3.27 -11.66
N ASN A 405 -0.54 3.84 -12.58
CA ASN A 405 -0.99 4.60 -13.75
C ASN A 405 -1.96 5.74 -13.37
N GLN A 406 -1.59 6.50 -12.35
CA GLN A 406 -2.38 7.62 -11.80
C GLN A 406 -1.47 8.79 -11.43
N ASP A 407 -1.98 10.02 -11.44
CA ASP A 407 -1.24 11.20 -10.98
C ASP A 407 -2.10 12.08 -10.04
N PRO A 408 -2.29 11.67 -8.77
CA PRO A 408 -3.10 12.45 -7.83
C PRO A 408 -2.49 13.82 -7.49
N ALA A 409 -1.17 14.02 -7.62
CA ALA A 409 -0.53 15.33 -7.39
C ALA A 409 -0.84 16.34 -8.50
N GLY A 410 -1.00 15.85 -9.74
CA GLY A 410 -1.33 16.65 -10.91
C GLY A 410 -2.80 17.05 -11.00
N ARG A 411 -3.68 16.45 -10.18
CA ARG A 411 -5.10 16.82 -10.10
C ARG A 411 -5.30 18.08 -9.24
N PRO A 412 -6.28 18.93 -9.59
CA PRO A 412 -6.53 20.20 -8.91
C PRO A 412 -6.82 20.05 -7.40
#